data_AF-A0A2K3UWP5-F1
#
_entry.id   AF-A0A2K3UWP5-F1
#
_cell.length_a   1.000
_cell.length_b   1.000
_cell.length_c   1.000
_cell.angle_alpha   90.00
_cell.angle_beta   90.00
_cell.angle_gamma   90.00
#
_symmetry.space_group_name_H-M   'P 1'
#
loop_
_entity.id
_entity.type
_entity.pdbx_description
1 polymer ?
#
loop_
_entity_poly.entity_id
_entity_poly.type
_entity_poly.pdbx_seq_one_letter_code
_entity_poly.pdbx_strand_id
1 'polypeptide(L)'
;MADEAHEERLQDEVLDALVERLAENPALLRALAERIVRRRAILDELREVVAEAGGAPTEPTAQAPPRTRAALESEAQPQPQPPPEARPEPAGAAEGRRGPERVSPQEVLDRSVISTALADQLARDRAAGRTQAFPVIIDLNLSHAGMVQDTNDQLTALIESHLPGVQVNRKKARRMPQYVFARMTEAELRQLVKLDLGQVPETAGAPGSVEGTQAGRLIHRIWPDFRIRAGLHRTGATIKAEAARVAFAAAGQDIVWAVMDSGIQGDHPHFARWHTLEVAPLEHVSLLDGDDQPLTDECGHGTHVAGVIAGEWVPDVPPPRAGRGQPCQRPFVARVAYREGHEDEDLKYRPLSLERISGIAPRTKLVSYKVLDAGGDGEVSNLMAAIADVQERNGYGKLLQIHGVNISIGYPFDPEWFACGQSPVCIEVDRLVRSGVVVVVAAGNSGYGTIASKLLGPVSTSLALTINDPGNAELAITVGAAHRESPHTYGVSYFSSKGPTGDGRLKPDLVAPGERILSCAAGQKRQTMRDKGADADYAEDSGTSMATPHVSGAIAAFLSVQREYIGRPDAVKRILMDTATDLGRHRDFQGKGMVDVMRAIQSV
;
A
#
# COMPACT_ATOMS: atom_id res chain seq x y z
N MET A 1 61.97 28.20 15.69
CA MET A 1 61.58 29.62 15.67
C MET A 1 61.44 30.02 14.22
N ALA A 2 60.28 30.62 13.89
CA ALA A 2 59.77 30.95 12.55
C ALA A 2 59.12 29.79 11.80
N ASP A 3 57.89 29.41 12.20
CA ASP A 3 56.83 29.10 11.21
C ASP A 3 55.37 29.11 11.76
N GLU A 4 55.06 29.96 12.75
CA GLU A 4 53.67 30.13 13.26
C GLU A 4 53.04 31.48 12.85
N ALA A 5 53.72 32.30 12.06
CA ALA A 5 53.29 33.67 11.76
C ALA A 5 52.61 33.85 10.38
N HIS A 6 52.31 32.77 9.65
CA HIS A 6 51.77 32.86 8.28
C HIS A 6 50.29 32.47 8.13
N GLU A 7 49.65 31.89 9.14
CA GLU A 7 48.21 31.51 9.05
C GLU A 7 47.23 32.59 9.55
N GLU A 8 47.65 33.54 10.40
CA GLU A 8 46.74 34.60 10.91
C GLU A 8 46.57 35.79 9.94
N ARG A 9 47.55 36.09 9.08
CA ARG A 9 47.50 37.29 8.21
C ARG A 9 46.50 37.22 7.04
N LEU A 10 46.08 36.02 6.64
CA LEU A 10 45.14 35.84 5.52
C LEU A 10 43.67 36.09 5.89
N GLN A 11 43.33 36.12 7.19
CA GLN A 11 41.96 36.39 7.64
C GLN A 11 41.67 37.90 7.75
N ASP A 12 42.63 38.69 8.22
CA ASP A 12 42.44 40.13 8.43
C ASP A 12 42.35 40.90 7.09
N GLU A 13 43.16 40.57 6.08
CA GLU A 13 43.08 41.24 4.76
C GLU A 13 41.75 40.95 4.03
N VAL A 14 41.19 39.75 4.21
CA VAL A 14 39.89 39.38 3.64
C VAL A 14 38.76 40.06 4.40
N LEU A 15 38.89 40.21 5.72
CA LEU A 15 37.91 40.88 6.55
C LEU A 15 37.89 42.40 6.28
N ASP A 16 39.06 43.03 6.15
CA ASP A 16 39.19 44.45 5.83
C ASP A 16 38.66 44.76 4.42
N ALA A 17 38.96 43.90 3.42
CA ALA A 17 38.40 44.04 2.07
C ALA A 17 36.87 43.84 2.04
N LEU A 18 36.31 43.02 2.94
CA LEU A 18 34.88 42.86 3.09
C LEU A 18 34.24 44.08 3.77
N VAL A 19 34.93 44.67 4.76
CA VAL A 19 34.50 45.87 5.47
C VAL A 19 34.51 47.09 4.55
N GLU A 20 35.55 47.27 3.72
CA GLU A 20 35.59 48.33 2.70
C GLU A 20 34.46 48.16 1.66
N ARG A 21 34.24 46.94 1.14
CA ARG A 21 33.13 46.65 0.21
C ARG A 21 31.75 46.87 0.81
N LEU A 22 31.59 46.65 2.10
CA LEU A 22 30.34 46.91 2.83
C LEU A 22 30.15 48.42 3.08
N ALA A 23 31.22 49.17 3.36
CA ALA A 23 31.18 50.62 3.55
C ALA A 23 30.82 51.38 2.27
N GLU A 24 31.24 50.89 1.10
CA GLU A 24 30.93 51.50 -0.21
C GLU A 24 29.50 51.24 -0.71
N ASN A 25 28.76 50.30 -0.09
CA ASN A 25 27.43 49.90 -0.54
C ASN A 25 26.35 50.01 0.58
N PRO A 26 25.78 51.23 0.81
CA PRO A 26 24.83 51.48 1.89
C PRO A 26 23.52 50.66 1.79
N ALA A 27 23.17 50.16 0.61
CA ALA A 27 22.02 49.27 0.42
C ALA A 27 22.30 47.86 0.97
N LEU A 28 23.51 47.35 0.76
CA LEU A 28 23.93 46.03 1.22
C LEU A 28 24.10 46.00 2.74
N LEU A 29 24.59 47.10 3.31
CA LEU A 29 24.74 47.28 4.76
C LEU A 29 23.37 47.39 5.47
N ARG A 30 22.37 48.06 4.86
CA ARG A 30 20.97 48.04 5.34
C ARG A 30 20.36 46.65 5.30
N ALA A 31 20.52 45.92 4.19
CA ALA A 31 19.97 44.58 4.05
C ALA A 31 20.58 43.59 5.07
N LEU A 32 21.88 43.70 5.35
CA LEU A 32 22.55 42.90 6.38
C LEU A 32 22.08 43.27 7.79
N ALA A 33 21.94 44.55 8.10
CA ALA A 33 21.43 45.01 9.39
C ALA A 33 19.99 44.52 9.62
N GLU A 34 19.10 44.63 8.63
CA GLU A 34 17.73 44.12 8.70
C GLU A 34 17.68 42.60 8.90
N ARG A 35 18.59 41.86 8.26
CA ARG A 35 18.69 40.40 8.37
C ARG A 35 19.23 39.97 9.74
N ILE A 36 20.16 40.73 10.32
CA ILE A 36 20.67 40.50 11.68
C ILE A 36 19.59 40.82 12.73
N VAL A 37 18.85 41.92 12.57
CA VAL A 37 17.73 42.27 13.46
C VAL A 37 16.63 41.22 13.41
N ARG A 38 16.23 40.75 12.22
CA ARG A 38 15.27 39.64 12.09
C ARG A 38 15.77 38.35 12.74
N ARG A 39 17.04 37.99 12.56
CA ARG A 39 17.61 36.78 13.16
C ARG A 39 17.66 36.87 14.68
N ARG A 40 17.91 38.06 15.23
CA ARG A 40 17.89 38.30 16.68
C ARG A 40 16.47 38.22 17.25
N ALA A 41 15.48 38.80 16.57
CA ALA A 41 14.07 38.68 16.96
C ALA A 41 13.59 37.21 16.97
N ILE A 42 13.97 36.41 15.97
CA ILE A 42 13.63 34.98 15.91
C ILE A 42 14.31 34.20 17.05
N LEU A 43 15.55 34.54 17.40
CA LEU A 43 16.27 33.90 18.51
C LEU A 43 15.71 34.30 19.88
N ASP A 44 15.18 35.51 20.03
CA ASP A 44 14.54 35.97 21.25
C ASP A 44 13.14 35.32 21.41
N GLU A 45 12.35 35.20 20.33
CA GLU A 45 11.10 34.40 20.32
C GLU A 45 11.35 32.93 20.68
N LEU A 46 12.40 32.31 20.11
CA LEU A 46 12.76 30.92 20.44
C LEU A 46 13.20 30.77 21.90
N ARG A 47 13.79 31.80 22.51
CA ARG A 47 14.17 31.78 23.93
C ARG A 47 12.97 31.93 24.85
N GLU A 48 11.98 32.73 24.47
CA GLU A 48 10.71 32.84 25.22
C GLU A 48 9.94 31.51 25.19
N VAL A 49 9.84 30.86 24.02
CA VAL A 49 9.18 29.55 23.88
C VAL A 49 9.87 28.46 24.70
N VAL A 50 11.21 28.49 24.79
CA VAL A 50 11.98 27.55 25.62
C VAL A 50 11.87 27.86 27.10
N ALA A 51 11.69 29.13 27.49
CA ALA A 51 11.44 29.52 28.88
C ALA A 51 10.03 29.11 29.35
N GLU A 52 9.02 29.17 28.49
CA GLU A 52 7.65 28.71 28.78
C GLU A 52 7.54 27.18 28.90
N ALA A 53 8.39 26.43 28.18
CA ALA A 53 8.41 24.97 28.21
C ALA A 53 9.13 24.37 29.45
N GLY A 54 9.73 25.19 30.32
CA GLY A 54 10.55 24.76 31.45
C GLY A 54 9.83 24.55 32.80
N GLY A 55 8.50 24.69 32.87
CA GLY A 55 7.73 24.52 34.12
C GLY A 55 7.22 23.08 34.31
N ALA A 56 7.56 22.45 35.44
CA ALA A 56 7.15 21.09 35.81
C ALA A 56 5.60 20.89 35.82
N PRO A 57 5.09 19.68 35.49
CA PRO A 57 3.67 19.44 35.31
C PRO A 57 2.93 19.39 36.65
N THR A 58 1.91 20.23 36.81
CA THR A 58 0.86 20.09 37.83
C THR A 58 -0.43 19.66 37.16
N GLU A 59 -1.10 18.67 37.78
CA GLU A 59 -2.31 18.00 37.28
C GLU A 59 -3.48 18.98 37.08
N PRO A 60 -4.29 18.84 36.01
CA PRO A 60 -5.50 19.62 35.86
C PRO A 60 -6.67 18.97 36.62
N THR A 61 -6.95 19.49 37.81
CA THR A 61 -8.23 19.32 38.51
C THR A 61 -9.39 19.86 37.66
N ALA A 62 -10.42 19.03 37.51
CA ALA A 62 -11.70 19.38 36.93
C ALA A 62 -12.41 20.47 37.74
N GLN A 63 -12.84 21.55 37.07
CA GLN A 63 -13.95 22.41 37.50
C GLN A 63 -14.34 23.36 36.35
N ALA A 64 -15.48 23.09 35.70
CA ALA A 64 -16.16 24.04 34.82
C ALA A 64 -17.31 24.72 35.59
N PRO A 65 -17.54 26.04 35.42
CA PRO A 65 -18.60 26.76 36.10
C PRO A 65 -19.96 26.54 35.40
N PRO A 66 -21.10 26.72 36.11
CA PRO A 66 -22.41 26.45 35.55
C PRO A 66 -22.85 27.61 34.65
N ARG A 67 -23.35 27.30 33.45
CA ARG A 67 -24.13 28.25 32.64
C ARG A 67 -25.52 27.68 32.39
N THR A 68 -26.49 28.52 32.68
CA THR A 68 -27.93 28.32 32.78
C THR A 68 -28.62 28.04 31.44
N ARG A 69 -29.66 27.20 31.53
CA ARG A 69 -30.79 27.05 30.59
C ARG A 69 -31.30 28.39 30.05
N ALA A 70 -31.49 28.47 28.73
CA ALA A 70 -32.76 28.82 28.08
C ALA A 70 -32.53 29.10 26.59
N ALA A 71 -33.52 28.72 25.77
CA ALA A 71 -33.69 29.00 24.33
C ALA A 71 -32.89 28.12 23.36
N LEU A 72 -33.51 27.01 22.93
CA LEU A 72 -33.93 26.75 21.54
C LEU A 72 -34.40 25.28 21.44
N GLU A 73 -35.58 25.01 22.01
CA GLU A 73 -36.38 23.81 21.72
C GLU A 73 -37.65 24.26 21.00
N SER A 74 -37.63 24.16 19.67
CA SER A 74 -38.78 24.01 18.73
C SER A 74 -38.10 23.96 17.36
N GLU A 75 -38.18 22.94 16.52
CA GLU A 75 -39.33 22.15 16.07
C GLU A 75 -38.79 20.87 15.38
N ALA A 76 -39.73 19.97 15.03
CA ALA A 76 -39.62 18.84 14.10
C ALA A 76 -39.47 17.43 14.72
N GLN A 77 -40.60 16.90 15.19
CA GLN A 77 -40.88 15.46 15.29
C GLN A 77 -41.23 14.89 13.89
N PRO A 78 -40.70 13.72 13.49
CA PRO A 78 -41.20 13.00 12.31
C PRO A 78 -42.41 12.11 12.63
N GLN A 79 -43.44 12.18 11.78
CA GLN A 79 -44.63 11.32 11.78
C GLN A 79 -44.31 9.86 11.36
N PRO A 80 -45.10 8.86 11.82
CA PRO A 80 -44.91 7.45 11.51
C PRO A 80 -45.45 7.07 10.12
N GLN A 81 -44.70 6.27 9.36
CA GLN A 81 -45.14 5.71 8.07
C GLN A 81 -46.22 4.61 8.25
N PRO A 82 -47.14 4.45 7.26
CA PRO A 82 -48.17 3.42 7.29
C PRO A 82 -47.62 2.03 6.90
N PRO A 83 -48.30 0.93 7.30
CA PRO A 83 -47.79 -0.42 7.10
C PRO A 83 -47.92 -0.89 5.64
N PRO A 84 -47.04 -1.79 5.16
CA PRO A 84 -47.12 -2.32 3.79
C PRO A 84 -48.23 -3.37 3.64
N GLU A 85 -48.89 -3.34 2.48
CA GLU A 85 -49.94 -4.27 2.04
C GLU A 85 -49.43 -5.71 1.88
N ALA A 86 -50.30 -6.67 2.21
CA ALA A 86 -50.06 -8.10 2.16
C ALA A 86 -50.00 -8.63 0.72
N ARG A 87 -48.93 -9.39 0.41
CA ARG A 87 -48.90 -10.31 -0.74
C ARG A 87 -49.58 -11.64 -0.35
N PRO A 88 -50.25 -12.35 -1.28
CA PRO A 88 -50.93 -13.60 -0.98
C PRO A 88 -49.91 -14.76 -0.84
N GLU A 89 -50.06 -15.59 0.19
CA GLU A 89 -49.28 -16.82 0.35
C GLU A 89 -49.75 -17.92 -0.62
N PRO A 90 -48.84 -18.75 -1.16
CA PRO A 90 -49.21 -19.99 -1.80
C PRO A 90 -49.57 -21.04 -0.72
N ALA A 91 -50.69 -21.72 -0.95
CA ALA A 91 -51.19 -22.78 -0.08
C ALA A 91 -50.26 -24.01 -0.08
N GLY A 92 -49.96 -24.51 1.12
CA GLY A 92 -49.58 -25.90 1.33
C GLY A 92 -48.34 -26.13 2.18
N ALA A 93 -48.53 -26.26 3.51
CA ALA A 93 -48.04 -27.38 4.33
C ALA A 93 -48.12 -26.99 5.81
N ALA A 94 -48.99 -27.67 6.54
CA ALA A 94 -49.14 -27.53 7.97
C ALA A 94 -48.00 -28.26 8.69
N GLU A 95 -47.08 -27.53 9.31
CA GLU A 95 -46.22 -28.03 10.40
C GLU A 95 -46.04 -26.95 11.48
N GLY A 96 -45.99 -27.40 12.74
CA GLY A 96 -46.39 -26.63 13.92
C GLY A 96 -45.54 -25.40 14.26
N ARG A 97 -46.23 -24.29 14.57
CA ARG A 97 -45.64 -23.10 15.19
C ARG A 97 -45.15 -23.43 16.61
N ARG A 98 -43.83 -23.57 16.80
CA ARG A 98 -43.20 -23.42 18.12
C ARG A 98 -43.19 -21.93 18.48
N GLY A 99 -43.66 -21.58 19.68
CA GLY A 99 -43.52 -20.23 20.24
C GLY A 99 -42.05 -19.81 20.42
N PRO A 100 -41.75 -18.53 20.77
CA PRO A 100 -40.38 -18.09 20.92
C PRO A 100 -39.68 -18.97 21.96
N GLU A 101 -38.66 -19.70 21.53
CA GLU A 101 -37.84 -20.54 22.41
C GLU A 101 -37.33 -19.65 23.56
N ARG A 102 -37.63 -20.05 24.80
CA ARG A 102 -37.02 -19.46 25.99
C ARG A 102 -35.52 -19.70 25.89
N VAL A 103 -34.78 -18.72 25.41
CA VAL A 103 -33.32 -18.75 25.40
C VAL A 103 -32.87 -18.90 26.85
N SER A 104 -32.15 -19.98 27.14
CA SER A 104 -31.68 -20.24 28.50
C SER A 104 -30.73 -19.11 28.95
N PRO A 105 -30.68 -18.75 30.25
CA PRO A 105 -29.72 -17.75 30.74
C PRO A 105 -28.27 -18.08 30.34
N GLN A 106 -27.97 -19.37 30.21
CA GLN A 106 -26.69 -19.90 29.78
C GLN A 106 -26.39 -19.62 28.29
N GLU A 107 -27.38 -19.65 27.41
CA GLU A 107 -27.22 -19.29 25.99
C GLU A 107 -27.05 -17.79 25.77
N VAL A 108 -27.69 -16.96 26.59
CA VAL A 108 -27.48 -15.50 26.59
C VAL A 108 -26.05 -15.17 27.05
N LEU A 109 -25.55 -15.88 28.07
CA LEU A 109 -24.20 -15.74 28.60
C LEU A 109 -23.13 -16.24 27.63
N ASP A 110 -23.34 -17.40 26.99
CA ASP A 110 -22.43 -17.92 25.97
C ASP A 110 -22.26 -16.92 24.81
N ARG A 111 -23.34 -16.22 24.41
CA ARG A 111 -23.28 -15.16 23.38
C ARG A 111 -22.57 -13.88 23.84
N SER A 112 -22.45 -13.64 25.14
CA SER A 112 -21.74 -12.48 25.69
C SER A 112 -20.23 -12.70 25.77
N VAL A 113 -19.78 -13.92 26.09
CA VAL A 113 -18.36 -14.27 26.26
C VAL A 113 -17.75 -14.82 24.98
N ILE A 114 -18.46 -15.67 24.24
CA ILE A 114 -18.01 -16.19 22.95
C ILE A 114 -18.32 -15.15 21.88
N SER A 115 -17.28 -14.67 21.17
CA SER A 115 -17.48 -13.72 20.07
C SER A 115 -18.40 -14.29 18.98
N THR A 116 -19.16 -13.43 18.32
CA THR A 116 -20.07 -13.82 17.22
C THR A 116 -19.34 -14.60 16.14
N ALA A 117 -18.12 -14.18 15.78
CA ALA A 117 -17.30 -14.86 14.80
C ALA A 117 -16.95 -16.30 15.20
N LEU A 118 -16.68 -16.54 16.49
CA LEU A 118 -16.45 -17.87 17.02
C LEU A 118 -17.74 -18.69 17.10
N ALA A 119 -18.85 -18.09 17.54
CA ALA A 119 -20.15 -18.75 17.60
C ALA A 119 -20.62 -19.21 16.20
N ASP A 120 -20.45 -18.38 15.17
CA ASP A 120 -20.78 -18.73 13.78
C ASP A 120 -19.87 -19.86 13.26
N GLN A 121 -18.59 -19.84 13.62
CA GLN A 121 -17.66 -20.92 13.26
C GLN A 121 -18.07 -22.25 13.92
N LEU A 122 -18.43 -22.22 15.21
CA LEU A 122 -18.92 -23.37 15.95
C LEU A 122 -20.21 -23.93 15.35
N ALA A 123 -21.17 -23.06 14.99
CA ALA A 123 -22.41 -23.47 14.34
C ALA A 123 -22.17 -24.15 12.99
N ARG A 124 -21.23 -23.63 12.18
CA ARG A 124 -20.82 -24.26 10.91
C ARG A 124 -20.12 -25.61 11.12
N ASP A 125 -19.23 -25.71 12.11
CA ASP A 125 -18.53 -26.97 12.39
C ASP A 125 -19.48 -28.04 12.92
N ARG A 126 -20.45 -27.65 13.74
CA ARG A 126 -21.55 -28.53 14.19
C ARG A 126 -22.40 -29.03 13.01
N ALA A 127 -22.79 -28.14 12.10
CA ALA A 127 -23.55 -28.51 10.89
C ALA A 127 -22.75 -29.46 9.98
N ALA A 128 -21.42 -29.36 9.98
CA ALA A 128 -20.51 -30.21 9.23
C ALA A 128 -20.07 -31.50 9.98
N GLY A 129 -20.57 -31.74 11.20
CA GLY A 129 -20.17 -32.90 12.02
C GLY A 129 -18.70 -32.88 12.49
N ARG A 130 -18.06 -31.71 12.52
CA ARG A 130 -16.65 -31.56 12.90
C ARG A 130 -16.52 -31.24 14.39
N THR A 131 -15.90 -32.14 15.16
CA THR A 131 -15.64 -32.01 16.61
C THR A 131 -14.18 -31.70 16.96
N GLN A 132 -13.40 -31.24 15.99
CA GLN A 132 -11.96 -30.98 16.18
C GLN A 132 -11.68 -29.75 17.04
N ALA A 133 -10.59 -29.79 17.82
CA ALA A 133 -10.10 -28.63 18.56
C ALA A 133 -9.54 -27.56 17.59
N PHE A 134 -9.87 -26.29 17.83
CA PHE A 134 -9.42 -25.16 17.03
C PHE A 134 -8.76 -24.09 17.92
N PRO A 135 -7.87 -23.26 17.37
CA PRO A 135 -7.13 -22.31 18.17
C PRO A 135 -8.01 -21.10 18.56
N VAL A 136 -7.89 -20.65 19.79
CA VAL A 136 -8.65 -19.55 20.39
C VAL A 136 -7.74 -18.57 21.11
N ILE A 137 -8.17 -17.31 21.14
CA ILE A 137 -7.57 -16.23 21.92
C ILE A 137 -8.58 -15.86 23.01
N ILE A 138 -8.19 -16.00 24.27
CA ILE A 138 -9.02 -15.66 25.42
C ILE A 138 -8.51 -14.34 25.99
N ASP A 139 -9.33 -13.31 25.90
CA ASP A 139 -9.09 -11.96 26.41
C ASP A 139 -9.48 -11.89 27.89
N LEU A 140 -8.53 -11.48 28.73
CA LEU A 140 -8.72 -11.42 30.18
C LEU A 140 -9.53 -10.19 30.58
N ASN A 141 -10.34 -10.34 31.63
CA ASN A 141 -11.05 -9.21 32.21
C ASN A 141 -10.10 -8.36 33.07
N LEU A 142 -9.69 -7.22 32.51
CA LEU A 142 -8.80 -6.26 33.19
C LEU A 142 -9.43 -5.57 34.40
N SER A 143 -10.74 -5.70 34.59
CA SER A 143 -11.44 -5.20 35.79
C SER A 143 -11.37 -6.19 36.97
N HIS A 144 -10.76 -7.36 36.78
CA HIS A 144 -10.47 -8.31 37.85
C HIS A 144 -9.41 -7.75 38.81
N ALA A 145 -9.56 -7.95 40.12
CA ALA A 145 -8.80 -7.25 41.17
C ALA A 145 -7.32 -7.71 41.35
N GLY A 146 -6.65 -8.16 40.30
CA GLY A 146 -5.27 -8.65 40.33
C GLY A 146 -4.39 -8.06 39.22
N MET A 147 -3.08 -8.32 39.28
CA MET A 147 -2.19 -8.00 38.17
C MET A 147 -2.58 -8.83 36.94
N VAL A 148 -2.39 -8.29 35.74
CA VAL A 148 -2.75 -8.96 34.48
C VAL A 148 -2.09 -10.34 34.36
N GLN A 149 -0.84 -10.46 34.80
CA GLN A 149 -0.10 -11.72 34.81
C GLN A 149 -0.67 -12.73 35.81
N ASP A 150 -1.09 -12.30 37.00
CA ASP A 150 -1.69 -13.19 38.00
C ASP A 150 -3.05 -13.73 37.51
N THR A 151 -3.84 -12.87 36.87
CA THR A 151 -5.11 -13.24 36.23
C THR A 151 -4.88 -14.25 35.09
N ASN A 152 -3.81 -14.06 34.32
CA ASN A 152 -3.41 -15.00 33.25
C ASN A 152 -3.01 -16.37 33.82
N ASP A 153 -2.19 -16.38 34.88
CA ASP A 153 -1.72 -17.60 35.53
C ASP A 153 -2.87 -18.33 36.24
N GLN A 154 -3.81 -17.60 36.86
CA GLN A 154 -5.04 -18.14 37.42
C GLN A 154 -5.92 -18.80 36.35
N LEU A 155 -6.17 -18.14 35.22
CA LEU A 155 -6.95 -18.72 34.14
C LEU A 155 -6.24 -19.93 33.50
N THR A 156 -4.92 -19.85 33.34
CA THR A 156 -4.10 -20.96 32.84
C THR A 156 -4.19 -22.18 33.77
N ALA A 157 -4.09 -21.96 35.08
CA ALA A 157 -4.23 -23.02 36.08
C ALA A 157 -5.66 -23.61 36.08
N LEU A 158 -6.70 -22.79 35.90
CA LEU A 158 -8.09 -23.23 35.80
C LEU A 158 -8.28 -24.16 34.58
N ILE A 159 -7.71 -23.79 33.43
CA ILE A 159 -7.74 -24.60 32.22
C ILE A 159 -7.00 -25.92 32.43
N GLU A 160 -5.76 -25.89 32.93
CA GLU A 160 -4.94 -27.10 33.08
C GLU A 160 -5.49 -28.09 34.12
N SER A 161 -6.15 -27.60 35.17
CA SER A 161 -6.72 -28.45 36.24
C SER A 161 -8.05 -29.10 35.86
N HIS A 162 -8.88 -28.43 35.07
CA HIS A 162 -10.24 -28.90 34.77
C HIS A 162 -10.45 -29.34 33.31
N LEU A 163 -9.50 -29.02 32.42
CA LEU A 163 -9.52 -29.35 30.99
C LEU A 163 -8.17 -29.96 30.56
N PRO A 164 -7.85 -31.19 31.00
CA PRO A 164 -6.55 -31.82 30.76
C PRO A 164 -6.21 -32.06 29.27
N GLY A 165 -7.21 -31.98 28.38
CA GLY A 165 -7.02 -32.08 26.92
C GLY A 165 -6.58 -30.78 26.24
N VAL A 166 -6.63 -29.65 26.95
CA VAL A 166 -6.37 -28.32 26.38
C VAL A 166 -4.92 -27.91 26.62
N GLN A 167 -4.19 -27.64 25.54
CA GLN A 167 -2.83 -27.10 25.61
C GLN A 167 -2.85 -25.58 25.55
N VAL A 168 -2.31 -24.93 26.59
CA VAL A 168 -2.14 -23.48 26.67
C VAL A 168 -0.75 -23.07 26.20
N ASN A 169 -0.66 -22.07 25.32
CA ASN A 169 0.62 -21.55 24.82
C ASN A 169 1.20 -20.50 25.77
N ARG A 170 1.90 -20.98 26.81
CA ARG A 170 2.55 -20.13 27.83
C ARG A 170 3.63 -19.18 27.26
N LYS A 171 4.27 -19.55 26.13
CA LYS A 171 5.27 -18.69 25.47
C LYS A 171 4.64 -17.42 24.90
N LYS A 172 3.48 -17.53 24.26
CA LYS A 172 2.71 -16.37 23.76
C LYS A 172 2.13 -15.56 24.93
N ALA A 173 1.56 -16.23 25.93
CA ALA A 173 0.97 -15.59 27.11
C ALA A 173 2.00 -14.73 27.88
N ARG A 174 3.24 -15.20 28.08
CA ARG A 174 4.32 -14.41 28.71
C ARG A 174 4.68 -13.11 27.96
N ARG A 175 4.51 -13.08 26.64
CA ARG A 175 4.78 -11.87 25.82
C ARG A 175 3.58 -10.94 25.75
N MET A 176 2.38 -11.48 25.98
CA MET A 176 1.11 -10.78 25.85
C MET A 176 0.22 -11.19 27.04
N PRO A 177 0.52 -10.67 28.26
CA PRO A 177 -0.07 -11.16 29.50
C PRO A 177 -1.58 -10.97 29.56
N GLN A 178 -2.15 -10.05 28.78
CA GLN A 178 -3.59 -9.85 28.67
C GLN A 178 -4.33 -11.02 28.00
N TYR A 179 -3.62 -11.92 27.30
CA TYR A 179 -4.25 -12.96 26.49
C TYR A 179 -3.77 -14.36 26.87
N VAL A 180 -4.71 -15.30 26.90
CA VAL A 180 -4.44 -16.74 26.99
C VAL A 180 -4.73 -17.39 25.64
N PHE A 181 -3.76 -18.13 25.11
CA PHE A 181 -3.86 -18.77 23.79
C PHE A 181 -3.99 -20.27 23.98
N ALA A 182 -5.06 -20.88 23.48
CA ALA A 182 -5.33 -22.30 23.67
C ALA A 182 -5.88 -22.96 22.40
N ARG A 183 -5.90 -24.30 22.37
CA ARG A 183 -6.65 -25.07 21.38
C ARG A 183 -7.74 -25.86 22.09
N MET A 184 -8.99 -25.64 21.71
CA MET A 184 -10.15 -26.16 22.43
C MET A 184 -11.24 -26.62 21.46
N THR A 185 -12.00 -27.63 21.86
CA THR A 185 -13.25 -28.06 21.22
C THR A 185 -14.42 -27.20 21.70
N GLU A 186 -15.58 -27.33 21.04
CA GLU A 186 -16.80 -26.64 21.47
C GLU A 186 -17.21 -27.00 22.92
N ALA A 187 -17.09 -28.28 23.28
CA ALA A 187 -17.46 -28.77 24.61
C ALA A 187 -16.55 -28.17 25.69
N GLU A 188 -15.24 -28.12 25.44
CA GLU A 188 -14.25 -27.55 26.36
C GLU A 188 -14.41 -26.03 26.51
N LEU A 189 -14.76 -25.32 25.44
CA LEU A 189 -15.06 -23.88 25.51
C LEU A 189 -16.27 -23.59 26.38
N ARG A 190 -17.37 -24.31 26.19
CA ARG A 190 -18.57 -24.15 27.02
C ARG A 190 -18.30 -24.55 28.46
N GLN A 191 -17.48 -25.57 28.69
CA GLN A 191 -17.07 -25.96 30.04
C GLN A 191 -16.19 -24.89 30.70
N LEU A 192 -15.26 -24.27 29.97
CA LEU A 192 -14.44 -23.17 30.49
C LEU A 192 -15.30 -21.97 30.90
N VAL A 193 -16.27 -21.57 30.08
CA VAL A 193 -17.20 -20.49 30.42
C VAL A 193 -17.99 -20.82 31.70
N LYS A 194 -18.42 -22.07 31.88
CA LYS A 194 -19.08 -22.51 33.13
C LYS A 194 -18.16 -22.46 34.35
N LEU A 195 -16.90 -22.83 34.19
CA LEU A 195 -15.93 -22.82 35.29
C LEU A 195 -15.58 -21.39 35.71
N ASP A 196 -15.38 -20.48 34.76
CA ASP A 196 -15.14 -19.06 35.02
C ASP A 196 -16.33 -18.38 35.72
N LEU A 197 -17.56 -18.73 35.32
CA LEU A 197 -18.79 -18.31 36.00
C LEU A 197 -18.83 -18.77 37.46
N GLY A 198 -18.33 -19.97 37.76
CA GLY A 198 -18.27 -20.53 39.11
C GLY A 198 -17.20 -19.89 40.01
N GLN A 199 -16.31 -19.05 39.47
CA GLN A 199 -15.30 -18.31 40.25
C GLN A 199 -15.82 -16.99 40.83
N VAL A 200 -16.99 -16.51 40.41
CA VAL A 200 -17.56 -15.24 40.89
C VAL A 200 -18.11 -15.42 42.32
N PRO A 201 -17.64 -14.67 43.32
CA PRO A 201 -18.16 -14.76 44.69
C PRO A 201 -19.65 -14.38 44.76
N GLU A 202 -20.47 -15.15 45.49
CA GLU A 202 -21.93 -14.91 45.66
C GLU A 202 -22.29 -13.55 46.29
N THR A 203 -21.30 -12.78 46.76
CA THR A 203 -21.48 -11.49 47.45
C THR A 203 -21.40 -10.26 46.53
N ALA A 204 -21.17 -10.43 45.22
CA ALA A 204 -21.08 -9.33 44.27
C ALA A 204 -22.43 -8.93 43.64
N GLY A 205 -23.26 -8.17 44.37
CA GLY A 205 -24.28 -7.26 43.81
C GLY A 205 -25.62 -7.86 43.33
N ALA A 206 -26.69 -7.06 43.45
CA ALA A 206 -28.09 -7.45 43.25
C ALA A 206 -28.40 -8.12 41.88
N PRO A 207 -29.35 -9.08 41.83
CA PRO A 207 -29.68 -9.80 40.61
C PRO A 207 -30.47 -8.91 39.64
N GLY A 208 -29.82 -8.39 38.59
CA GLY A 208 -30.54 -7.69 37.52
C GLY A 208 -29.75 -6.84 36.53
N SER A 209 -28.48 -6.48 36.77
CA SER A 209 -27.69 -5.69 35.81
C SER A 209 -26.56 -6.51 35.16
N VAL A 210 -26.46 -6.45 33.84
CA VAL A 210 -25.44 -7.14 33.04
C VAL A 210 -24.02 -6.71 33.45
N GLU A 211 -23.87 -5.48 33.92
CA GLU A 211 -22.62 -4.89 34.42
C GLU A 211 -22.15 -5.49 35.77
N GLY A 212 -23.07 -5.93 36.64
CA GLY A 212 -22.71 -6.59 37.91
C GLY A 212 -22.16 -8.01 37.71
N THR A 213 -22.65 -8.73 36.70
CA THR A 213 -22.26 -10.12 36.37
C THR A 213 -20.86 -10.29 35.75
N GLN A 214 -20.21 -9.20 35.33
CA GLN A 214 -18.83 -9.22 34.79
C GLN A 214 -17.77 -8.92 35.84
N ALA A 215 -18.13 -8.24 36.94
CA ALA A 215 -17.22 -7.93 38.03
C ALA A 215 -16.83 -9.22 38.77
N GLY A 216 -15.57 -9.64 38.65
CA GLY A 216 -15.03 -10.83 39.30
C GLY A 216 -14.66 -11.99 38.36
N ARG A 217 -15.03 -11.93 37.07
CA ARG A 217 -14.62 -12.96 36.08
C ARG A 217 -13.16 -12.84 35.68
N LEU A 218 -12.55 -13.95 35.26
CA LEU A 218 -11.23 -13.96 34.63
C LEU A 218 -11.34 -13.68 33.12
N ILE A 219 -12.43 -14.10 32.48
CA ILE A 219 -12.62 -13.99 31.02
C ILE A 219 -13.49 -12.78 30.67
N HIS A 220 -12.96 -11.89 29.82
CA HIS A 220 -13.75 -10.86 29.16
C HIS A 220 -14.42 -11.41 27.91
N ARG A 221 -13.63 -12.00 26.99
CA ARG A 221 -14.13 -12.49 25.70
C ARG A 221 -13.25 -13.58 25.08
N ILE A 222 -13.85 -14.49 24.32
CA ILE A 222 -13.15 -15.54 23.58
C ILE A 222 -13.32 -15.33 22.07
N TRP A 223 -12.18 -15.27 21.39
CA TRP A 223 -12.03 -15.04 19.96
C TRP A 223 -11.48 -16.28 19.25
N PRO A 224 -11.81 -16.50 17.98
CA PRO A 224 -11.11 -17.50 17.17
C PRO A 224 -9.71 -16.98 16.82
N ASP A 225 -8.67 -17.81 16.97
CA ASP A 225 -7.32 -17.50 16.50
C ASP A 225 -7.25 -17.78 15.00
N PHE A 226 -7.62 -16.79 14.19
CA PHE A 226 -7.71 -16.94 12.75
C PHE A 226 -6.35 -17.33 12.16
N ARG A 227 -6.35 -18.33 11.26
CA ARG A 227 -5.17 -18.61 10.44
C ARG A 227 -4.92 -17.42 9.52
N ILE A 228 -3.86 -16.67 9.79
CA ILE A 228 -3.35 -15.67 8.85
C ILE A 228 -2.70 -16.39 7.66
N ARG A 229 -3.20 -16.13 6.46
CA ARG A 229 -2.58 -16.52 5.19
C ARG A 229 -2.04 -15.25 4.55
N ALA A 230 -0.82 -15.29 4.04
CA ALA A 230 -0.28 -14.16 3.30
C ALA A 230 -1.05 -14.02 1.98
N GLY A 231 -1.68 -12.86 1.76
CA GLY A 231 -2.44 -12.52 0.56
C GLY A 231 -1.53 -11.99 -0.54
N LEU A 232 -0.47 -12.73 -0.86
CA LEU A 232 0.77 -12.27 -1.52
C LEU A 232 0.59 -11.67 -2.94
N HIS A 233 -0.61 -11.72 -3.54
CA HIS A 233 -0.86 -11.31 -4.92
C HIS A 233 -2.02 -10.31 -5.10
N ARG A 234 -2.67 -9.83 -4.02
CA ARG A 234 -3.86 -8.94 -4.15
C ARG A 234 -3.56 -7.47 -3.93
N THR A 235 -2.61 -6.93 -4.69
CA THR A 235 -2.30 -5.49 -4.66
C THR A 235 -3.43 -4.63 -5.23
N GLY A 236 -4.25 -5.18 -6.13
CA GLY A 236 -5.46 -4.54 -6.63
C GLY A 236 -6.51 -4.24 -5.54
N ALA A 237 -6.54 -5.00 -4.44
CA ALA A 237 -7.40 -4.71 -3.30
C ALA A 237 -6.88 -3.49 -2.51
N THR A 238 -5.56 -3.34 -2.39
CA THR A 238 -4.91 -2.24 -1.65
C THR A 238 -5.23 -0.87 -2.25
N ILE A 239 -5.28 -0.79 -3.59
CA ILE A 239 -5.65 0.43 -4.33
C ILE A 239 -7.13 0.46 -4.73
N LYS A 240 -7.94 -0.49 -4.24
CA LYS A 240 -9.39 -0.61 -4.45
C LYS A 240 -9.79 -0.82 -5.92
N ALA A 241 -8.85 -1.21 -6.79
CA ALA A 241 -9.12 -1.55 -8.18
C ALA A 241 -10.03 -2.77 -8.33
N GLU A 242 -9.91 -3.78 -7.46
CA GLU A 242 -10.81 -4.94 -7.51
C GLU A 242 -12.27 -4.55 -7.24
N ALA A 243 -12.49 -3.65 -6.27
CA ALA A 243 -13.80 -3.12 -5.97
C ALA A 243 -14.34 -2.27 -7.13
N ALA A 244 -13.50 -1.41 -7.73
CA ALA A 244 -13.86 -0.61 -8.89
C ALA A 244 -14.26 -1.46 -10.09
N ARG A 245 -13.53 -2.54 -10.34
CA ARG A 245 -13.86 -3.48 -11.42
C ARG A 245 -15.20 -4.17 -11.20
N VAL A 246 -15.52 -4.54 -9.96
CA VAL A 246 -16.80 -5.19 -9.63
C VAL A 246 -17.96 -4.19 -9.67
N ALA A 247 -17.77 -2.97 -9.16
CA ALA A 247 -18.83 -1.97 -9.04
C ALA A 247 -19.11 -1.21 -10.34
N PHE A 248 -18.07 -0.88 -11.11
CA PHE A 248 -18.16 0.02 -12.27
C PHE A 248 -17.70 -0.61 -13.59
N ALA A 249 -17.40 -1.92 -13.59
CA ALA A 249 -16.76 -2.59 -14.73
C ALA A 249 -15.44 -1.91 -15.18
N ALA A 250 -14.76 -1.22 -14.25
CA ALA A 250 -13.50 -0.53 -14.47
C ALA A 250 -12.35 -1.53 -14.72
N ALA A 251 -12.27 -2.01 -15.96
CA ALA A 251 -11.36 -3.09 -16.36
C ALA A 251 -10.36 -2.67 -17.45
N GLY A 252 -10.41 -1.43 -17.94
CA GLY A 252 -9.53 -0.95 -19.01
C GLY A 252 -10.04 -1.18 -20.43
N GLN A 253 -11.33 -1.48 -20.59
CA GLN A 253 -11.93 -1.74 -21.91
C GLN A 253 -11.73 -0.54 -22.86
N ASP A 254 -11.29 -0.84 -24.08
CA ASP A 254 -10.94 0.11 -25.16
C ASP A 254 -9.93 1.21 -24.79
N ILE A 255 -9.16 1.00 -23.73
CA ILE A 255 -8.02 1.84 -23.40
C ILE A 255 -6.76 1.13 -23.90
N VAL A 256 -5.87 1.92 -24.50
CA VAL A 256 -4.57 1.48 -25.02
C VAL A 256 -3.47 2.18 -24.23
N TRP A 257 -2.53 1.40 -23.72
CA TRP A 257 -1.43 1.87 -22.90
C TRP A 257 -0.09 1.43 -23.47
N ALA A 258 0.85 2.35 -23.64
CA ALA A 258 2.22 2.02 -24.05
C ALA A 258 3.08 1.67 -22.83
N VAL A 259 3.93 0.66 -22.97
CA VAL A 259 4.92 0.25 -21.98
C VAL A 259 6.30 0.43 -22.59
N MET A 260 7.03 1.45 -22.14
CA MET A 260 8.40 1.75 -22.56
C MET A 260 9.37 1.07 -21.58
N ASP A 261 9.88 -0.10 -21.95
CA ASP A 261 10.63 -0.99 -21.05
C ASP A 261 11.52 -1.99 -21.82
N SER A 262 11.91 -3.12 -21.25
CA SER A 262 12.73 -4.18 -21.89
C SER A 262 12.00 -5.05 -22.93
N GLY A 263 10.75 -4.72 -23.24
CA GLY A 263 9.86 -5.52 -24.09
C GLY A 263 8.79 -6.27 -23.30
N ILE A 264 7.90 -6.97 -23.99
CA ILE A 264 6.84 -7.76 -23.35
C ILE A 264 6.83 -9.16 -23.97
N GLN A 265 6.98 -10.21 -23.17
CA GLN A 265 6.93 -11.58 -23.65
C GLN A 265 5.55 -11.94 -24.23
N GLY A 266 5.44 -11.99 -25.55
CA GLY A 266 4.18 -12.12 -26.28
C GLY A 266 3.47 -13.46 -26.08
N ASP A 267 4.22 -14.55 -25.84
CA ASP A 267 3.67 -15.88 -25.56
C ASP A 267 3.39 -16.10 -24.06
N HIS A 268 3.39 -15.06 -23.22
CA HIS A 268 3.06 -15.23 -21.81
C HIS A 268 1.53 -15.43 -21.61
N PRO A 269 1.09 -16.49 -20.91
CA PRO A 269 -0.34 -16.86 -20.79
C PRO A 269 -1.21 -15.78 -20.13
N HIS A 270 -0.60 -14.87 -19.37
CA HIS A 270 -1.29 -13.75 -18.73
C HIS A 270 -1.99 -12.81 -19.71
N PHE A 271 -1.44 -12.67 -20.93
CA PHE A 271 -1.94 -11.75 -21.95
C PHE A 271 -2.93 -12.39 -22.93
N ALA A 272 -3.11 -13.71 -22.85
CA ALA A 272 -3.90 -14.48 -23.82
C ALA A 272 -5.41 -14.27 -23.67
N ARG A 273 -5.93 -14.24 -22.45
CA ARG A 273 -7.39 -14.24 -22.20
C ARG A 273 -8.13 -13.09 -22.88
N TRP A 274 -7.55 -11.90 -22.81
CA TRP A 274 -8.14 -10.65 -23.33
C TRP A 274 -7.43 -10.15 -24.57
N HIS A 275 -6.51 -10.97 -25.12
CA HIS A 275 -5.71 -10.63 -26.29
C HIS A 275 -5.05 -9.26 -26.12
N THR A 276 -4.47 -8.98 -24.94
CA THR A 276 -4.08 -7.61 -24.56
C THR A 276 -2.98 -7.04 -25.44
N LEU A 277 -2.22 -7.89 -26.14
CA LEU A 277 -1.17 -7.49 -27.08
C LEU A 277 -1.66 -7.41 -28.52
N GLU A 278 -2.92 -7.72 -28.82
CA GLU A 278 -3.47 -7.48 -30.16
C GLU A 278 -3.92 -6.02 -30.28
N VAL A 279 -3.07 -5.19 -30.90
CA VAL A 279 -3.19 -3.73 -30.93
C VAL A 279 -3.43 -3.12 -32.31
N ALA A 280 -3.63 -3.94 -33.35
CA ALA A 280 -3.86 -3.46 -34.72
C ALA A 280 -4.94 -2.36 -34.79
N PRO A 281 -4.71 -1.25 -35.53
CA PRO A 281 -3.63 -1.04 -36.50
C PRO A 281 -2.31 -0.53 -35.90
N LEU A 282 -2.20 -0.41 -34.57
CA LEU A 282 -0.92 -0.12 -33.93
C LEU A 282 0.01 -1.33 -34.05
N GLU A 283 1.30 -1.08 -33.86
CA GLU A 283 2.35 -2.08 -33.91
C GLU A 283 3.21 -1.93 -32.66
N HIS A 284 3.77 -3.04 -32.20
CA HIS A 284 4.82 -3.02 -31.19
C HIS A 284 6.11 -2.53 -31.83
N VAL A 285 6.94 -1.81 -31.07
CA VAL A 285 8.14 -1.16 -31.59
C VAL A 285 9.34 -1.54 -30.74
N SER A 286 10.45 -1.89 -31.38
CA SER A 286 11.75 -2.00 -30.74
C SER A 286 12.63 -0.89 -31.26
N LEU A 287 13.31 -0.20 -30.35
CA LEU A 287 14.20 0.92 -30.64
C LEU A 287 15.65 0.62 -30.28
N LEU A 288 15.97 -0.67 -30.11
CA LEU A 288 17.34 -1.13 -29.98
C LEU A 288 17.93 -1.38 -31.36
N ASP A 289 19.22 -1.09 -31.52
CA ASP A 289 19.90 -1.30 -32.78
C ASP A 289 19.92 -2.79 -33.18
N GLY A 290 19.29 -3.10 -34.32
CA GLY A 290 19.26 -4.45 -34.89
C GLY A 290 18.29 -5.44 -34.21
N ASP A 291 17.39 -4.97 -33.36
CA ASP A 291 16.31 -5.77 -32.77
C ASP A 291 14.96 -5.36 -33.36
N ASP A 292 14.27 -6.31 -34.01
CA ASP A 292 12.89 -6.15 -34.49
C ASP A 292 11.91 -7.02 -33.67
N GLN A 293 12.24 -7.32 -32.41
CA GLN A 293 11.50 -8.27 -31.57
C GLN A 293 10.95 -7.62 -30.28
N PRO A 294 10.02 -6.67 -30.40
CA PRO A 294 9.43 -5.99 -29.24
C PRO A 294 8.53 -6.86 -28.36
N LEU A 295 8.19 -8.06 -28.84
CA LEU A 295 7.43 -9.09 -28.11
C LEU A 295 8.30 -10.22 -27.54
N THR A 296 9.62 -10.04 -27.55
CA THR A 296 10.59 -10.89 -26.85
C THR A 296 11.20 -10.05 -25.73
N ASP A 297 11.15 -10.57 -24.50
CA ASP A 297 11.69 -9.88 -23.32
C ASP A 297 12.72 -10.77 -22.61
N GLU A 298 13.99 -10.56 -22.98
CA GLU A 298 15.12 -11.29 -22.45
C GLU A 298 15.48 -10.87 -21.02
N CYS A 299 15.17 -9.64 -20.62
CA CYS A 299 15.38 -9.18 -19.23
C CYS A 299 14.29 -9.74 -18.31
N GLY A 300 13.02 -9.64 -18.73
CA GLY A 300 11.83 -10.01 -17.98
C GLY A 300 11.20 -8.86 -17.20
N HIS A 301 11.81 -7.67 -17.18
CA HIS A 301 11.33 -6.52 -16.42
C HIS A 301 10.05 -5.92 -17.06
N GLY A 302 10.06 -5.67 -18.37
CA GLY A 302 8.91 -5.12 -19.07
C GLY A 302 7.69 -6.05 -19.04
N THR A 303 7.90 -7.37 -19.11
CA THR A 303 6.81 -8.36 -18.94
C THR A 303 6.20 -8.29 -17.54
N HIS A 304 7.02 -8.11 -16.50
CA HIS A 304 6.55 -7.96 -15.12
C HIS A 304 5.71 -6.69 -14.96
N VAL A 305 6.22 -5.56 -15.48
CA VAL A 305 5.52 -4.26 -15.50
C VAL A 305 4.19 -4.35 -16.25
N ALA A 306 4.20 -4.92 -17.46
CA ALA A 306 3.01 -5.11 -18.28
C ALA A 306 1.93 -5.97 -17.58
N GLY A 307 2.34 -7.03 -16.89
CA GLY A 307 1.44 -7.91 -16.13
C GLY A 307 0.78 -7.23 -14.93
N VAL A 308 1.39 -6.18 -14.36
CA VAL A 308 0.76 -5.37 -13.30
C VAL A 308 -0.33 -4.48 -13.91
N ILE A 309 -0.12 -3.92 -15.10
CA ILE A 309 -1.09 -3.04 -15.77
C ILE A 309 -2.30 -3.85 -16.23
N ALA A 310 -2.08 -4.89 -17.04
CA ALA A 310 -3.14 -5.57 -17.78
C ALA A 310 -2.89 -7.08 -17.90
N GLY A 311 -3.88 -7.77 -18.46
CA GLY A 311 -3.90 -9.21 -18.53
C GLY A 311 -4.58 -9.84 -17.32
N GLU A 312 -5.01 -11.08 -17.52
CA GLU A 312 -5.64 -11.88 -16.50
C GLU A 312 -5.43 -13.34 -16.84
N TRP A 313 -4.94 -14.08 -15.86
CA TRP A 313 -4.88 -15.52 -15.94
C TRP A 313 -5.85 -16.16 -14.95
N VAL A 314 -6.66 -17.09 -15.46
CA VAL A 314 -7.55 -17.97 -14.70
C VAL A 314 -7.32 -19.43 -15.14
N PRO A 315 -7.69 -20.43 -14.32
CA PRO A 315 -7.40 -21.84 -14.58
C PRO A 315 -7.92 -22.36 -15.93
N ASP A 316 -8.97 -21.75 -16.48
CA ASP A 316 -9.61 -22.16 -17.73
C ASP A 316 -8.89 -21.70 -19.01
N VAL A 317 -7.80 -20.91 -18.89
CA VAL A 317 -7.02 -20.45 -20.05
C VAL A 317 -5.88 -21.44 -20.32
N PRO A 318 -5.86 -22.13 -21.48
CA PRO A 318 -4.76 -23.03 -21.83
C PRO A 318 -3.47 -22.23 -22.02
N PRO A 319 -2.29 -22.75 -21.62
CA PRO A 319 -1.02 -22.12 -21.97
C PRO A 319 -0.89 -22.07 -23.50
N PRO A 320 -0.29 -21.03 -24.07
CA PRO A 320 -0.19 -20.86 -25.53
C PRO A 320 0.55 -22.00 -26.25
N ARG A 321 1.28 -22.86 -25.52
CA ARG A 321 1.96 -24.06 -26.04
C ARG A 321 1.12 -25.35 -25.97
N ALA A 322 -0.02 -25.34 -25.27
CA ALA A 322 -0.97 -26.45 -25.34
C ALA A 322 -1.87 -26.22 -26.56
N GLY A 323 -1.92 -27.19 -27.47
CA GLY A 323 -2.82 -27.13 -28.63
C GLY A 323 -4.24 -26.72 -28.24
N ARG A 324 -4.92 -25.98 -29.12
CA ARG A 324 -6.29 -25.49 -28.90
C ARG A 324 -7.16 -26.61 -28.31
N GLY A 325 -7.63 -26.43 -27.08
CA GLY A 325 -8.62 -27.31 -26.44
C GLY A 325 -8.12 -28.22 -25.30
N GLN A 326 -6.85 -28.15 -24.86
CA GLN A 326 -6.43 -28.86 -23.64
C GLN A 326 -6.39 -27.92 -22.42
N PRO A 327 -7.23 -28.15 -21.38
CA PRO A 327 -7.17 -27.35 -20.15
C PRO A 327 -5.81 -27.50 -19.47
N CYS A 328 -5.31 -26.43 -18.86
CA CYS A 328 -4.02 -26.46 -18.18
C CYS A 328 -4.09 -27.39 -16.96
N GLN A 329 -3.45 -28.56 -17.03
CA GLN A 329 -3.46 -29.54 -15.94
C GLN A 329 -2.48 -29.20 -14.80
N ARG A 330 -1.76 -28.08 -14.86
CA ARG A 330 -0.79 -27.69 -13.83
C ARG A 330 -1.24 -26.41 -13.11
N PRO A 331 -1.25 -26.39 -11.77
CA PRO A 331 -1.30 -25.13 -11.03
C PRO A 331 -0.07 -24.29 -11.43
N PHE A 332 -0.29 -23.08 -11.94
CA PHE A 332 0.81 -22.18 -12.26
C PHE A 332 1.53 -21.77 -10.98
N VAL A 333 2.85 -21.88 -11.03
CA VAL A 333 3.73 -21.68 -9.88
C VAL A 333 4.13 -20.21 -9.87
N ALA A 334 3.68 -19.48 -8.86
CA ALA A 334 4.32 -18.26 -8.41
C ALA A 334 5.46 -18.62 -7.46
N ARG A 335 6.50 -17.78 -7.40
CA ARG A 335 7.48 -17.88 -6.32
C ARG A 335 7.52 -16.61 -5.50
N VAL A 336 7.51 -16.82 -4.19
CA VAL A 336 7.56 -15.77 -3.19
C VAL A 336 8.88 -15.90 -2.44
N ALA A 337 9.58 -14.79 -2.30
CA ALA A 337 10.83 -14.70 -1.57
C ALA A 337 10.54 -14.52 -0.07
N TYR A 338 11.14 -15.35 0.77
CA TYR A 338 11.12 -15.18 2.22
C TYR A 338 12.54 -15.28 2.78
N ARG A 339 12.82 -14.40 3.75
CA ARG A 339 14.08 -14.40 4.49
C ARG A 339 13.90 -15.27 5.72
N GLU A 340 14.76 -16.27 5.87
CA GLU A 340 14.79 -17.15 7.04
C GLU A 340 16.19 -17.09 7.64
N GLY A 341 16.49 -16.08 8.46
CA GLY A 341 17.82 -15.87 9.02
C GLY A 341 18.21 -14.41 9.22
N HIS A 342 19.38 -14.19 9.80
CA HIS A 342 19.97 -12.87 10.08
C HIS A 342 21.11 -12.48 9.10
N GLU A 343 21.47 -13.33 8.14
CA GLU A 343 22.53 -13.07 7.16
C GLU A 343 21.92 -12.84 5.75
N ASP A 344 22.57 -11.98 4.95
CA ASP A 344 22.06 -11.50 3.64
C ASP A 344 21.97 -12.58 2.55
N GLU A 345 22.46 -13.81 2.80
CA GLU A 345 22.48 -14.92 1.82
C GLU A 345 21.26 -15.87 1.89
N ASP A 346 20.34 -15.74 2.86
CA ASP A 346 19.22 -16.69 3.06
C ASP A 346 17.89 -16.27 2.39
N LEU A 347 17.92 -15.95 1.11
CA LEU A 347 16.71 -15.74 0.31
C LEU A 347 16.16 -17.08 -0.19
N LYS A 348 15.20 -17.66 0.54
CA LYS A 348 14.52 -18.90 0.16
C LYS A 348 13.27 -18.59 -0.67
N TYR A 349 13.03 -19.42 -1.69
CA TYR A 349 11.87 -19.30 -2.58
C TYR A 349 10.89 -20.44 -2.32
N ARG A 350 9.59 -20.10 -2.19
CA ARG A 350 8.53 -21.09 -2.04
C ARG A 350 7.61 -21.07 -3.25
N PRO A 351 7.31 -22.23 -3.87
CA PRO A 351 6.27 -22.31 -4.88
C PRO A 351 4.90 -22.04 -4.23
N LEU A 352 4.14 -21.14 -4.85
CA LEU A 352 2.78 -20.79 -4.51
C LEU A 352 1.90 -21.13 -5.73
N SER A 353 0.94 -22.03 -5.54
CA SER A 353 -0.10 -22.26 -6.55
C SER A 353 -1.05 -21.06 -6.55
N LEU A 354 -1.24 -20.43 -7.70
CA LEU A 354 -2.20 -19.34 -7.85
C LEU A 354 -3.55 -19.89 -8.36
N GLU A 355 -4.64 -19.41 -7.76
CA GLU A 355 -6.01 -19.69 -8.25
C GLU A 355 -6.40 -18.76 -9.41
N ARG A 356 -5.91 -17.52 -9.38
CA ARG A 356 -6.08 -16.48 -10.41
C ARG A 356 -5.05 -15.39 -10.16
N ILE A 357 -4.63 -14.70 -11.21
CA ILE A 357 -3.89 -13.44 -11.10
C ILE A 357 -4.32 -12.50 -12.21
N SER A 358 -4.34 -11.21 -11.91
CA SER A 358 -4.87 -10.18 -12.80
C SER A 358 -4.05 -8.91 -12.63
N GLY A 359 -3.77 -8.22 -13.73
CA GLY A 359 -3.37 -6.83 -13.70
C GLY A 359 -4.50 -5.94 -13.16
N ILE A 360 -4.18 -4.68 -12.90
CA ILE A 360 -5.11 -3.69 -12.35
C ILE A 360 -6.26 -3.40 -13.31
N ALA A 361 -5.96 -3.26 -14.61
CA ALA A 361 -6.93 -3.06 -15.68
C ALA A 361 -6.79 -4.17 -16.74
N PRO A 362 -7.34 -5.37 -16.47
CA PRO A 362 -7.02 -6.60 -17.21
C PRO A 362 -7.37 -6.58 -18.70
N ARG A 363 -8.29 -5.71 -19.14
CA ARG A 363 -8.75 -5.60 -20.53
C ARG A 363 -8.07 -4.47 -21.32
N THR A 364 -7.18 -3.72 -20.69
CA THR A 364 -6.37 -2.69 -21.37
C THR A 364 -5.52 -3.35 -22.45
N LYS A 365 -5.46 -2.71 -23.62
CA LYS A 365 -4.53 -3.10 -24.68
C LYS A 365 -3.16 -2.51 -24.40
N LEU A 366 -2.10 -3.30 -24.59
CA LEU A 366 -0.73 -2.89 -24.31
C LEU A 366 0.09 -2.82 -25.60
N VAL A 367 0.71 -1.67 -25.85
CA VAL A 367 1.71 -1.49 -26.91
C VAL A 367 3.09 -1.59 -26.27
N SER A 368 3.94 -2.44 -26.85
CA SER A 368 5.30 -2.67 -26.33
C SER A 368 6.24 -1.72 -27.05
N TYR A 369 6.99 -0.93 -26.29
CA TYR A 369 8.12 -0.13 -26.75
C TYR A 369 9.37 -0.66 -26.07
N LYS A 370 10.11 -1.51 -26.78
CA LYS A 370 11.38 -2.08 -26.28
C LYS A 370 12.48 -1.03 -26.43
N VAL A 371 12.93 -0.50 -25.28
CA VAL A 371 13.94 0.55 -25.18
C VAL A 371 15.12 0.15 -24.28
N LEU A 372 15.01 -0.99 -23.58
CA LEU A 372 16.10 -1.61 -22.83
C LEU A 372 16.48 -2.96 -23.44
N ASP A 373 17.76 -3.28 -23.33
CA ASP A 373 18.36 -4.52 -23.79
C ASP A 373 18.12 -5.70 -22.82
N ALA A 374 18.77 -6.83 -23.10
CA ALA A 374 18.66 -8.04 -22.28
C ALA A 374 19.21 -7.86 -20.85
N GLY A 375 20.16 -6.94 -20.62
CA GLY A 375 20.67 -6.60 -19.30
C GLY A 375 19.75 -5.68 -18.50
N GLY A 376 18.76 -5.06 -19.16
CA GLY A 376 17.93 -4.01 -18.57
C GLY A 376 18.57 -2.63 -18.66
N ASP A 377 19.63 -2.49 -19.47
CA ASP A 377 20.28 -1.22 -19.77
C ASP A 377 19.76 -0.66 -21.09
N GLY A 378 19.81 0.65 -21.28
CA GLY A 378 19.40 1.27 -22.53
C GLY A 378 19.66 2.77 -22.54
N GLU A 379 19.74 3.34 -23.74
CA GLU A 379 20.02 4.75 -23.92
C GLU A 379 18.77 5.61 -23.78
N VAL A 380 18.93 6.81 -23.22
CA VAL A 380 17.87 7.82 -23.13
C VAL A 380 17.33 8.21 -24.52
N SER A 381 18.15 8.11 -25.57
CA SER A 381 17.74 8.33 -26.96
C SER A 381 16.62 7.37 -27.40
N ASN A 382 16.67 6.11 -26.97
CA ASN A 382 15.66 5.11 -27.33
C ASN A 382 14.33 5.46 -26.67
N LEU A 383 14.37 5.88 -25.40
CA LEU A 383 13.19 6.38 -24.69
C LEU A 383 12.60 7.64 -25.36
N MET A 384 13.45 8.59 -25.76
CA MET A 384 13.00 9.79 -26.45
C MET A 384 12.38 9.47 -27.83
N ALA A 385 12.97 8.53 -28.57
CA ALA A 385 12.42 8.07 -29.84
C ALA A 385 11.08 7.35 -29.66
N ALA A 386 10.90 6.59 -28.57
CA ALA A 386 9.61 5.98 -28.24
C ALA A 386 8.54 7.03 -27.95
N ILE A 387 8.89 8.08 -27.20
CA ILE A 387 7.99 9.22 -26.95
C ILE A 387 7.60 9.91 -28.26
N ALA A 388 8.57 10.13 -29.16
CA ALA A 388 8.32 10.75 -30.46
C ALA A 388 7.37 9.91 -31.34
N ASP A 389 7.56 8.59 -31.40
CA ASP A 389 6.67 7.69 -32.15
C ASP A 389 5.24 7.68 -31.58
N VAL A 390 5.06 7.72 -30.25
CA VAL A 390 3.73 7.87 -29.64
C VAL A 390 3.08 9.21 -30.02
N GLN A 391 3.84 10.29 -30.00
CA GLN A 391 3.35 11.61 -30.45
C GLN A 391 2.93 11.58 -31.92
N GLU A 392 3.71 10.92 -32.77
CA GLU A 392 3.43 10.79 -34.20
C GLU A 392 2.14 9.99 -34.45
N ARG A 393 2.00 8.81 -33.83
CA ARG A 393 0.80 7.96 -33.98
C ARG A 393 -0.48 8.65 -33.51
N ASN A 394 -0.39 9.44 -32.45
CA ASN A 394 -1.52 10.22 -31.95
C ASN A 394 -1.75 11.54 -32.70
N GLY A 395 -0.72 12.08 -33.38
CA GLY A 395 -0.72 13.43 -33.94
C GLY A 395 -1.56 13.62 -35.21
N TYR A 396 -1.85 12.55 -35.94
CA TYR A 396 -2.60 12.61 -37.21
C TYR A 396 -4.11 12.38 -37.06
N GLY A 397 -4.58 11.96 -35.88
CA GLY A 397 -5.97 11.56 -35.64
C GLY A 397 -6.79 12.57 -34.84
N LYS A 398 -8.12 12.55 -35.02
CA LYS A 398 -9.06 13.27 -34.12
C LYS A 398 -9.16 12.63 -32.73
N LEU A 399 -8.86 11.34 -32.64
CA LEU A 399 -8.92 10.55 -31.41
C LEU A 399 -7.53 10.01 -31.10
N LEU A 400 -7.16 10.01 -29.82
CA LEU A 400 -5.94 9.37 -29.35
C LEU A 400 -6.03 7.86 -29.60
N GLN A 401 -4.98 7.29 -30.17
CA GLN A 401 -4.82 5.85 -30.34
C GLN A 401 -4.17 5.25 -29.08
N ILE A 402 -3.16 5.93 -28.53
CA ILE A 402 -2.48 5.58 -27.29
C ILE A 402 -2.89 6.59 -26.22
N HIS A 403 -3.52 6.12 -25.15
CA HIS A 403 -4.15 6.98 -24.13
C HIS A 403 -3.19 7.34 -22.99
N GLY A 404 -2.22 6.46 -22.72
CA GLY A 404 -1.20 6.70 -21.71
C GLY A 404 0.06 5.88 -21.92
N VAL A 405 1.11 6.26 -21.21
CA VAL A 405 2.45 5.70 -21.27
C VAL A 405 2.94 5.39 -19.86
N ASN A 406 3.47 4.18 -19.67
CA ASN A 406 4.18 3.77 -18.47
C ASN A 406 5.69 3.81 -18.74
N ILE A 407 6.42 4.59 -17.93
CA ILE A 407 7.89 4.64 -17.94
C ILE A 407 8.38 4.19 -16.55
N SER A 408 8.74 2.91 -16.44
CA SER A 408 9.23 2.29 -15.21
C SER A 408 10.77 2.26 -15.14
N ILE A 409 11.40 3.16 -15.89
CA ILE A 409 12.85 3.28 -16.05
C ILE A 409 13.27 4.73 -15.83
N GLY A 410 14.52 4.95 -15.49
CA GLY A 410 15.06 6.27 -15.24
C GLY A 410 16.51 6.22 -14.81
N TYR A 411 17.15 7.38 -14.76
CA TYR A 411 18.55 7.50 -14.36
C TYR A 411 18.70 8.51 -13.22
N PRO A 412 19.72 8.37 -12.36
CA PRO A 412 20.01 9.35 -11.32
C PRO A 412 20.18 10.74 -11.91
N PHE A 413 19.50 11.72 -11.34
CA PHE A 413 19.58 13.11 -11.78
C PHE A 413 20.65 13.85 -10.98
N ASP A 414 21.51 14.59 -11.67
CA ASP A 414 22.46 15.53 -11.07
C ASP A 414 22.06 16.98 -11.42
N PRO A 415 21.78 17.84 -10.42
CA PRO A 415 21.49 19.25 -10.63
C PRO A 415 22.59 20.04 -11.37
N GLU A 416 23.84 19.55 -11.41
CA GLU A 416 24.93 20.18 -12.15
C GLU A 416 24.76 20.05 -13.67
N TRP A 417 24.02 19.04 -14.15
CA TRP A 417 23.84 18.79 -15.58
C TRP A 417 22.76 19.69 -16.19
N PHE A 418 21.60 19.74 -15.54
CA PHE A 418 20.43 20.51 -15.97
C PHE A 418 19.67 21.04 -14.76
N ALA A 419 18.87 22.09 -14.94
CA ALA A 419 17.85 22.41 -13.95
C ALA A 419 16.82 21.27 -13.85
N CYS A 420 16.29 21.01 -12.65
CA CYS A 420 15.33 19.92 -12.42
C CYS A 420 14.14 20.00 -13.39
N GLY A 421 13.85 18.90 -14.09
CA GLY A 421 12.78 18.84 -15.09
C GLY A 421 13.09 19.49 -16.44
N GLN A 422 14.31 19.98 -16.66
CA GLN A 422 14.77 20.57 -17.92
C GLN A 422 15.69 19.64 -18.73
N SER A 423 15.87 18.39 -18.30
CA SER A 423 16.56 17.41 -19.13
C SER A 423 15.77 17.13 -20.42
N PRO A 424 16.45 16.74 -21.51
CA PRO A 424 15.78 16.49 -22.80
C PRO A 424 14.60 15.52 -22.67
N VAL A 425 14.77 14.44 -21.89
CA VAL A 425 13.70 13.47 -21.64
C VAL A 425 12.51 14.07 -20.87
N CYS A 426 12.76 14.92 -19.86
CA CYS A 426 11.67 15.57 -19.11
C CYS A 426 10.88 16.53 -20.00
N ILE A 427 11.56 17.27 -20.88
CA ILE A 427 10.92 18.18 -21.83
C ILE A 427 10.03 17.38 -22.81
N GLU A 428 10.51 16.26 -23.34
CA GLU A 428 9.72 15.43 -24.24
C GLU A 428 8.53 14.76 -23.54
N VAL A 429 8.72 14.33 -22.28
CA VAL A 429 7.63 13.83 -21.45
C VAL A 429 6.55 14.90 -21.25
N ASP A 430 6.92 16.13 -20.88
CA ASP A 430 5.95 17.22 -20.70
C ASP A 430 5.26 17.60 -22.03
N ARG A 431 5.96 17.51 -23.17
CA ARG A 431 5.34 17.69 -24.51
C ARG A 431 4.32 16.60 -24.83
N LEU A 432 4.64 15.34 -24.53
CA LEU A 432 3.72 14.22 -24.70
C LEU A 432 2.49 14.37 -23.79
N VAL A 433 2.67 14.84 -22.55
CA VAL A 433 1.52 15.13 -21.68
C VAL A 433 0.64 16.23 -22.29
N ARG A 434 1.24 17.29 -22.83
CA ARG A 434 0.49 18.38 -23.48
C ARG A 434 -0.26 17.95 -24.75
N SER A 435 0.13 16.87 -25.41
CA SER A 435 -0.64 16.31 -26.54
C SER A 435 -1.89 15.53 -26.11
N GLY A 436 -2.12 15.39 -24.79
CA GLY A 436 -3.31 14.74 -24.22
C GLY A 436 -3.05 13.34 -23.68
N VAL A 437 -1.83 12.82 -23.80
CA VAL A 437 -1.46 11.47 -23.34
C VAL A 437 -1.10 11.50 -21.86
N VAL A 438 -1.61 10.55 -21.08
CA VAL A 438 -1.24 10.46 -19.65
C VAL A 438 0.11 9.76 -19.51
N VAL A 439 1.12 10.43 -18.95
CA VAL A 439 2.44 9.82 -18.72
C VAL A 439 2.65 9.55 -17.23
N VAL A 440 2.98 8.30 -16.90
CA VAL A 440 3.24 7.83 -15.53
C VAL A 440 4.69 7.37 -15.45
N VAL A 441 5.44 7.95 -14.51
CA VAL A 441 6.89 7.77 -14.38
C VAL A 441 7.26 7.28 -12.98
N ALA A 442 8.26 6.40 -12.89
CA ALA A 442 8.80 5.97 -11.60
C ALA A 442 9.58 7.11 -10.91
N ALA A 443 9.46 7.22 -9.58
CA ALA A 443 10.24 8.18 -8.80
C ALA A 443 11.74 7.83 -8.73
N GLY A 444 12.08 6.55 -8.80
CA GLY A 444 13.43 6.03 -8.62
C GLY A 444 13.61 5.26 -7.30
N ASN A 445 14.70 4.50 -7.21
CA ASN A 445 15.03 3.67 -6.05
C ASN A 445 16.24 4.22 -5.25
N SER A 446 16.52 5.53 -5.38
CA SER A 446 17.70 6.19 -4.80
C SER A 446 17.41 6.78 -3.41
N GLY A 447 16.26 6.47 -2.80
CA GLY A 447 15.83 7.08 -1.54
C GLY A 447 16.58 6.62 -0.29
N TYR A 448 17.42 5.59 -0.41
CA TYR A 448 18.28 5.08 0.64
C TYR A 448 19.67 4.85 0.07
N GLY A 449 20.69 5.35 0.76
CA GLY A 449 22.06 5.26 0.29
C GLY A 449 23.05 5.33 1.43
N THR A 450 24.33 5.17 1.08
CA THR A 450 25.43 5.19 2.04
C THR A 450 26.24 6.45 1.84
N ILE A 451 26.34 7.27 2.89
CA ILE A 451 27.18 8.46 2.89
C ILE A 451 28.51 8.09 3.55
N ALA A 452 29.61 8.34 2.85
CA ALA A 452 30.93 8.20 3.42
C ALA A 452 31.22 9.38 4.36
N SER A 453 31.14 9.15 5.67
CA SER A 453 31.57 10.11 6.68
C SER A 453 33.05 9.91 6.97
N LYS A 454 33.84 10.98 6.92
CA LYS A 454 35.25 10.95 7.36
C LYS A 454 35.41 10.57 8.84
N LEU A 455 34.34 10.71 9.64
CA LEU A 455 34.37 10.55 11.10
C LEU A 455 33.72 9.25 11.58
N LEU A 456 32.71 8.75 10.85
CA LEU A 456 31.94 7.55 11.23
C LEU A 456 32.08 6.39 10.22
N GLY A 457 32.88 6.57 9.17
CA GLY A 457 32.92 5.63 8.05
C GLY A 457 31.64 5.68 7.21
N PRO A 458 31.36 4.65 6.40
CA PRO A 458 30.13 4.57 5.62
C PRO A 458 28.90 4.44 6.54
N VAL A 459 28.02 5.44 6.51
CA VAL A 459 26.76 5.45 7.26
C VAL A 459 25.61 5.38 6.27
N SER A 460 24.78 4.35 6.39
CA SER A 460 23.55 4.24 5.61
C SER A 460 22.47 5.16 6.18
N THR A 461 21.83 5.94 5.31
CA THR A 461 20.79 6.89 5.70
C THR A 461 19.74 7.03 4.60
N SER A 462 18.56 7.51 5.00
CA SER A 462 17.56 7.99 4.05
C SER A 462 18.06 9.28 3.40
N LEU A 463 17.89 9.38 2.08
CA LEU A 463 18.28 10.54 1.27
C LEU A 463 17.03 11.28 0.78
N ALA A 464 17.04 12.61 0.90
CA ALA A 464 16.06 13.50 0.29
C ALA A 464 16.58 14.05 -1.04
N LEU A 465 15.71 14.67 -1.85
CA LEU A 465 16.06 15.20 -3.18
C LEU A 465 16.59 14.13 -4.15
N THR A 466 15.99 12.94 -4.12
CA THR A 466 16.46 11.75 -4.85
C THR A 466 15.56 11.32 -5.99
N ILE A 467 14.63 12.18 -6.41
CA ILE A 467 13.77 11.93 -7.57
C ILE A 467 14.65 11.88 -8.83
N ASN A 468 14.60 10.73 -9.50
CA ASN A 468 15.35 10.48 -10.73
C ASN A 468 14.63 11.08 -11.95
N ASP A 469 15.34 11.21 -13.07
CA ASP A 469 14.71 11.56 -14.35
C ASP A 469 14.16 10.30 -15.03
N PRO A 470 12.99 10.36 -15.71
CA PRO A 470 12.14 11.53 -15.98
C PRO A 470 11.13 11.89 -14.86
N GLY A 471 11.29 11.36 -13.65
CA GLY A 471 10.44 11.66 -12.49
C GLY A 471 10.39 13.14 -12.08
N ASN A 472 11.37 13.95 -12.49
CA ASN A 472 11.38 15.41 -12.30
C ASN A 472 10.53 16.18 -13.32
N ALA A 473 9.96 15.54 -14.34
CA ALA A 473 9.05 16.18 -15.28
C ALA A 473 7.83 16.77 -14.55
N GLU A 474 7.39 17.96 -14.94
CA GLU A 474 6.37 18.71 -14.22
C GLU A 474 5.00 18.08 -14.35
N LEU A 475 4.63 17.71 -15.58
CA LEU A 475 3.28 17.31 -15.95
C LEU A 475 3.06 15.81 -15.78
N ALA A 476 4.12 15.00 -15.85
CA ALA A 476 4.04 13.56 -15.59
C ALA A 476 3.51 13.25 -14.19
N ILE A 477 2.88 12.08 -14.03
CA ILE A 477 2.50 11.54 -12.73
C ILE A 477 3.67 10.70 -12.20
N THR A 478 4.41 11.24 -11.24
CA THR A 478 5.57 10.58 -10.63
C THR A 478 5.13 9.73 -9.45
N VAL A 479 5.50 8.45 -9.47
CA VAL A 479 4.99 7.43 -8.55
C VAL A 479 6.10 6.90 -7.63
N GLY A 480 5.90 7.05 -6.32
CA GLY A 480 6.72 6.40 -5.31
C GLY A 480 6.19 5.00 -4.92
N ALA A 481 7.03 4.23 -4.23
CA ALA A 481 6.70 2.87 -3.79
C ALA A 481 6.27 2.84 -2.32
N ALA A 482 5.23 2.08 -2.03
CA ALA A 482 4.76 1.80 -0.68
C ALA A 482 4.46 0.31 -0.49
N HIS A 483 4.30 -0.08 0.77
CA HIS A 483 4.07 -1.47 1.14
C HIS A 483 2.77 -2.03 0.54
N ARG A 484 2.82 -3.26 0.01
CA ARG A 484 1.71 -3.84 -0.78
C ARG A 484 0.42 -4.17 -0.05
N GLU A 485 0.47 -4.61 1.21
CA GLU A 485 -0.74 -5.05 1.96
C GLU A 485 -1.18 -4.04 3.03
N SER A 486 -0.24 -3.59 3.88
CA SER A 486 -0.52 -2.66 4.98
C SER A 486 0.21 -1.32 4.83
N PRO A 487 -0.11 -0.51 3.80
CA PRO A 487 0.56 0.77 3.55
C PRO A 487 0.36 1.79 4.67
N HIS A 488 -0.75 1.72 5.41
CA HIS A 488 -0.98 2.60 6.58
C HIS A 488 -0.03 2.29 7.75
N THR A 489 0.38 1.03 7.88
CA THR A 489 1.27 0.57 8.95
C THR A 489 2.73 0.78 8.54
N TYR A 490 3.13 0.20 7.41
CA TYR A 490 4.53 0.18 6.97
C TYR A 490 4.92 1.43 6.17
N GLY A 491 3.96 2.13 5.57
CA GLY A 491 4.20 3.38 4.86
C GLY A 491 4.90 3.22 3.52
N VAL A 492 5.66 4.27 3.18
CA VAL A 492 6.47 4.39 1.98
C VAL A 492 7.72 3.53 2.12
N SER A 493 8.07 2.80 1.06
CA SER A 493 9.24 1.91 1.03
C SER A 493 10.53 2.70 1.18
N TYR A 494 11.48 2.16 1.94
CA TYR A 494 12.71 2.86 2.28
C TYR A 494 13.53 3.26 1.04
N PHE A 495 13.56 2.39 0.01
CA PHE A 495 14.28 2.63 -1.25
C PHE A 495 13.60 3.67 -2.14
N SER A 496 12.31 3.94 -1.98
CA SER A 496 11.58 4.88 -2.84
C SER A 496 12.25 6.24 -2.76
N SER A 497 12.60 6.78 -3.93
CA SER A 497 13.11 8.14 -4.08
C SER A 497 12.13 9.16 -3.49
N LYS A 498 12.68 10.20 -2.90
CA LYS A 498 11.98 11.17 -2.05
C LYS A 498 12.22 12.57 -2.56
N GLY A 499 11.17 13.38 -2.49
CA GLY A 499 11.23 14.77 -2.85
C GLY A 499 11.84 15.69 -1.78
N PRO A 500 11.59 17.00 -1.93
CA PRO A 500 11.07 17.62 -3.17
C PRO A 500 12.06 17.39 -4.34
N THR A 501 11.73 17.85 -5.54
CA THR A 501 12.76 17.96 -6.59
C THR A 501 13.85 18.95 -6.15
N GLY A 502 15.01 18.94 -6.80
CA GLY A 502 16.12 19.86 -6.44
C GLY A 502 15.76 21.35 -6.55
N ASP A 503 14.73 21.71 -7.33
CA ASP A 503 14.16 23.05 -7.46
C ASP A 503 12.95 23.33 -6.54
N GLY A 504 12.57 22.38 -5.68
CA GLY A 504 11.53 22.56 -4.65
C GLY A 504 10.11 22.19 -5.06
N ARG A 505 9.88 21.61 -6.25
CA ARG A 505 8.55 21.10 -6.64
C ARG A 505 8.21 19.85 -5.85
N LEU A 506 6.93 19.71 -5.49
CA LEU A 506 6.45 18.59 -4.69
C LEU A 506 6.30 17.33 -5.55
N LYS A 507 7.30 16.45 -5.48
CA LYS A 507 7.31 15.10 -6.04
C LYS A 507 7.69 14.09 -4.94
N PRO A 508 7.31 12.81 -5.03
CA PRO A 508 6.40 12.21 -6.01
C PRO A 508 4.98 12.78 -5.89
N ASP A 509 4.15 12.60 -6.91
CA ASP A 509 2.77 13.08 -6.90
C ASP A 509 1.90 12.21 -5.98
N LEU A 510 2.11 10.89 -6.01
CA LEU A 510 1.42 9.89 -5.19
C LEU A 510 2.26 8.61 -5.06
N VAL A 511 1.80 7.65 -4.26
CA VAL A 511 2.44 6.34 -4.10
C VAL A 511 1.51 5.20 -4.47
N ALA A 512 2.12 4.07 -4.82
CA ALA A 512 1.42 2.82 -5.12
C ALA A 512 2.18 1.60 -4.56
N PRO A 513 1.56 0.40 -4.49
CA PRO A 513 2.23 -0.81 -4.08
C PRO A 513 3.48 -1.09 -4.91
N GLY A 514 4.67 -1.11 -4.29
CA GLY A 514 5.94 -1.34 -4.98
C GLY A 514 6.85 -2.37 -4.30
N GLU A 515 6.46 -2.94 -3.16
CA GLU A 515 7.22 -3.96 -2.44
C GLU A 515 6.68 -5.37 -2.69
N ARG A 516 7.57 -6.28 -3.10
CA ARG A 516 7.29 -7.71 -3.29
C ARG A 516 6.02 -7.94 -4.10
N ILE A 517 5.94 -7.27 -5.23
CA ILE A 517 4.82 -7.32 -6.16
C ILE A 517 4.97 -8.56 -7.02
N LEU A 518 4.00 -9.47 -6.91
CA LEU A 518 3.93 -10.66 -7.74
C LEU A 518 3.35 -10.31 -9.13
N SER A 519 4.11 -10.53 -10.19
CA SER A 519 3.68 -10.36 -11.58
C SER A 519 4.39 -11.35 -12.50
N CYS A 520 4.15 -11.25 -13.81
CA CYS A 520 4.68 -12.14 -14.85
C CYS A 520 6.21 -12.24 -14.82
N ALA A 521 6.74 -13.43 -15.04
CA ALA A 521 8.16 -13.69 -15.14
C ALA A 521 8.54 -14.18 -16.55
N ALA A 522 9.50 -13.50 -17.18
CA ALA A 522 10.06 -13.87 -18.49
C ALA A 522 11.59 -13.74 -18.48
N GLY A 523 12.23 -14.10 -19.60
CA GLY A 523 13.67 -13.89 -19.81
C GLY A 523 14.57 -14.39 -18.68
N GLN A 524 15.58 -13.58 -18.36
CA GLN A 524 16.54 -13.81 -17.27
C GLN A 524 15.85 -13.95 -15.93
N LYS A 525 14.81 -13.16 -15.61
CA LYS A 525 14.06 -13.30 -14.35
C LYS A 525 13.52 -14.72 -14.18
N ARG A 526 12.93 -15.30 -15.24
CA ARG A 526 12.47 -16.69 -15.22
C ARG A 526 13.64 -17.68 -15.19
N GLN A 527 14.72 -17.41 -15.94
CA GLN A 527 15.90 -18.27 -15.98
C GLN A 527 16.60 -18.38 -14.63
N THR A 528 16.85 -17.26 -13.94
CA THR A 528 17.42 -17.24 -12.57
C THR A 528 16.60 -18.09 -11.61
N MET A 529 15.27 -18.14 -11.79
CA MET A 529 14.38 -18.97 -10.97
C MET A 529 14.52 -20.45 -11.32
N ARG A 530 14.62 -20.78 -12.61
CA ARG A 530 14.91 -22.15 -13.10
C ARG A 530 16.23 -22.65 -12.54
N ASP A 531 17.28 -21.82 -12.56
CA ASP A 531 18.61 -22.15 -12.04
C ASP A 531 18.57 -22.42 -10.53
N LYS A 532 17.71 -21.70 -9.80
CA LYS A 532 17.38 -21.95 -8.38
C LYS A 532 16.35 -23.07 -8.19
N GLY A 533 16.27 -24.01 -9.14
CA GLY A 533 15.49 -25.24 -9.03
C GLY A 533 13.97 -25.09 -9.08
N ALA A 534 13.41 -23.95 -9.53
CA ALA A 534 12.00 -23.95 -9.90
C ALA A 534 11.64 -22.98 -11.04
N ASP A 535 10.98 -23.55 -12.03
CA ASP A 535 10.33 -22.83 -13.12
C ASP A 535 9.00 -22.22 -12.62
N ALA A 536 8.85 -20.91 -12.78
CA ALA A 536 7.70 -20.15 -12.34
C ALA A 536 7.32 -19.11 -13.41
N ASP A 537 6.04 -19.02 -13.74
CA ASP A 537 5.52 -18.04 -14.70
C ASP A 537 5.24 -16.68 -14.01
N TYR A 538 5.30 -16.64 -12.67
CA TYR A 538 5.13 -15.42 -11.89
C TYR A 538 6.20 -15.31 -10.80
N ALA A 539 6.72 -14.10 -10.61
CA ALA A 539 7.77 -13.81 -9.63
C ALA A 539 7.52 -12.49 -8.91
N GLU A 540 7.98 -12.41 -7.65
CA GLU A 540 7.97 -11.17 -6.89
C GLU A 540 9.13 -10.27 -7.31
N ASP A 541 8.84 -8.98 -7.44
CA ASP A 541 9.85 -7.94 -7.62
C ASP A 541 9.53 -6.71 -6.74
N SER A 542 10.53 -5.88 -6.46
CA SER A 542 10.37 -4.67 -5.65
C SER A 542 11.04 -3.47 -6.30
N GLY A 543 10.32 -2.35 -6.34
CA GLY A 543 10.83 -1.10 -6.89
C GLY A 543 9.71 -0.11 -7.17
N THR A 544 10.07 1.15 -7.38
CA THR A 544 9.12 2.13 -7.95
C THR A 544 8.65 1.71 -9.34
N SER A 545 9.47 0.93 -10.06
CA SER A 545 9.12 0.30 -11.34
C SER A 545 7.90 -0.62 -11.28
N MET A 546 7.59 -1.19 -10.11
CA MET A 546 6.37 -1.97 -9.88
C MET A 546 5.23 -1.10 -9.35
N ALA A 547 5.51 0.04 -8.72
CA ALA A 547 4.49 0.99 -8.27
C ALA A 547 3.88 1.77 -9.45
N THR A 548 4.69 2.24 -10.40
CA THR A 548 4.25 2.93 -11.62
C THR A 548 3.15 2.19 -12.39
N PRO A 549 3.27 0.90 -12.72
CA PRO A 549 2.24 0.18 -13.47
C PRO A 549 0.93 -0.01 -12.69
N HIS A 550 0.94 0.03 -11.35
CA HIS A 550 -0.31 0.05 -10.59
C HIS A 550 -1.10 1.32 -10.87
N VAL A 551 -0.41 2.47 -10.97
CA VAL A 551 -1.03 3.76 -11.28
C VAL A 551 -1.43 3.82 -12.75
N SER A 552 -0.60 3.34 -13.66
CA SER A 552 -0.95 3.20 -15.09
C SER A 552 -2.22 2.37 -15.28
N GLY A 553 -2.30 1.20 -14.63
CA GLY A 553 -3.51 0.37 -14.67
C GLY A 553 -4.70 1.03 -13.97
N ALA A 554 -4.50 1.73 -12.85
CA ALA A 554 -5.57 2.49 -12.19
C ALA A 554 -6.18 3.56 -13.10
N ILE A 555 -5.33 4.29 -13.83
CA ILE A 555 -5.77 5.31 -14.79
C ILE A 555 -6.47 4.66 -15.98
N ALA A 556 -5.95 3.56 -16.51
CA ALA A 556 -6.61 2.83 -17.60
C ALA A 556 -8.01 2.33 -17.17
N ALA A 557 -8.14 1.81 -15.94
CA ALA A 557 -9.42 1.43 -15.37
C ALA A 557 -10.37 2.65 -15.23
N PHE A 558 -9.87 3.78 -14.71
CA PHE A 558 -10.62 5.03 -14.60
C PHE A 558 -11.11 5.54 -15.96
N LEU A 559 -10.22 5.67 -16.94
CA LEU A 559 -10.55 6.16 -18.29
C LEU A 559 -11.51 5.23 -19.02
N SER A 560 -11.50 3.92 -18.73
CA SER A 560 -12.45 2.98 -19.34
C SER A 560 -13.90 3.25 -18.94
N VAL A 561 -14.12 3.84 -17.77
CA VAL A 561 -15.42 4.27 -17.24
C VAL A 561 -15.70 5.73 -17.58
N GLN A 562 -14.76 6.62 -17.23
CA GLN A 562 -14.89 8.07 -17.38
C GLN A 562 -14.17 8.55 -18.65
N ARG A 563 -14.75 8.20 -19.81
CA ARG A 563 -14.17 8.41 -21.15
C ARG A 563 -13.96 9.89 -21.50
N GLU A 564 -14.73 10.79 -20.90
CA GLU A 564 -14.64 12.24 -21.10
C GLU A 564 -13.32 12.86 -20.59
N TYR A 565 -12.53 12.11 -19.82
CA TYR A 565 -11.20 12.51 -19.37
C TYR A 565 -10.07 12.04 -20.30
N ILE A 566 -10.37 11.26 -21.35
CA ILE A 566 -9.40 10.94 -22.39
C ILE A 566 -8.95 12.25 -23.06
N GLY A 567 -7.62 12.44 -23.18
CA GLY A 567 -7.04 13.67 -23.70
C GLY A 567 -6.92 14.79 -22.66
N ARG A 568 -7.26 14.55 -21.39
CA ARG A 568 -7.21 15.55 -20.30
C ARG A 568 -6.27 15.13 -19.16
N PRO A 569 -4.97 14.95 -19.42
CA PRO A 569 -4.05 14.38 -18.44
C PRO A 569 -3.91 15.22 -17.17
N ASP A 570 -3.98 16.55 -17.25
CA ASP A 570 -3.96 17.42 -16.07
C ASP A 570 -5.15 17.17 -15.14
N ALA A 571 -6.34 16.94 -15.73
CA ALA A 571 -7.54 16.62 -14.97
C ALA A 571 -7.46 15.24 -14.32
N VAL A 572 -6.95 14.24 -15.06
CA VAL A 572 -6.70 12.89 -14.55
C VAL A 572 -5.70 12.94 -13.38
N LYS A 573 -4.55 13.60 -13.56
CA LYS A 573 -3.53 13.79 -12.52
C LYS A 573 -4.13 14.41 -11.26
N ARG A 574 -4.88 15.50 -11.42
CA ARG A 574 -5.56 16.19 -10.30
C ARG A 574 -6.55 15.29 -9.57
N ILE A 575 -7.42 14.57 -10.29
CA ILE A 575 -8.40 13.66 -9.68
C ILE A 575 -7.72 12.57 -8.87
N LEU A 576 -6.70 11.90 -9.42
CA LEU A 576 -5.96 10.87 -8.70
C LEU A 576 -5.27 11.43 -7.45
N MET A 577 -4.68 12.61 -7.56
CA MET A 577 -4.04 13.29 -6.44
C MET A 577 -5.01 13.74 -5.36
N ASP A 578 -6.18 14.27 -5.72
CA ASP A 578 -7.16 14.78 -4.75
C ASP A 578 -7.93 13.65 -4.05
N THR A 579 -8.01 12.48 -4.69
CA THR A 579 -8.71 11.30 -4.17
C THR A 579 -7.79 10.28 -3.49
N ALA A 580 -6.48 10.50 -3.54
CA ALA A 580 -5.49 9.64 -2.91
C ALA A 580 -5.75 9.49 -1.40
N THR A 581 -5.49 8.28 -0.89
CA THR A 581 -5.62 7.97 0.52
C THR A 581 -4.33 8.36 1.25
N ASP A 582 -4.43 9.36 2.13
CA ASP A 582 -3.33 9.79 2.98
C ASP A 582 -2.83 8.64 3.89
N LEU A 583 -1.52 8.40 3.90
CA LEU A 583 -0.84 7.41 4.75
C LEU A 583 -0.28 8.02 6.04
N GLY A 584 -0.45 9.33 6.28
CA GLY A 584 0.07 10.03 7.45
C GLY A 584 1.60 10.10 7.45
N ARG A 585 2.20 10.37 6.28
CA ARG A 585 3.65 10.50 6.08
C ARG A 585 4.00 11.88 5.50
N HIS A 586 5.28 12.23 5.50
CA HIS A 586 5.71 13.52 4.95
C HIS A 586 5.35 13.65 3.45
N ARG A 587 4.97 14.86 3.01
CA ARG A 587 4.52 15.11 1.62
C ARG A 587 5.57 14.68 0.59
N ASP A 588 6.83 14.90 0.88
CA ASP A 588 7.95 14.54 0.00
C ASP A 588 8.17 13.03 -0.14
N PHE A 589 7.53 12.22 0.71
CA PHE A 589 7.70 10.76 0.72
C PHE A 589 6.49 10.10 0.06
N GLN A 590 5.28 10.49 0.46
CA GLN A 590 4.05 9.85 -0.02
C GLN A 590 3.33 10.61 -1.14
N GLY A 591 3.78 11.81 -1.49
CA GLY A 591 3.01 12.72 -2.32
C GLY A 591 1.66 13.00 -1.67
N LYS A 592 0.58 12.92 -2.45
CA LYS A 592 -0.79 13.05 -1.95
C LYS A 592 -1.32 11.80 -1.22
N GLY A 593 -0.56 10.72 -1.19
CA GLY A 593 -0.94 9.46 -0.55
C GLY A 593 -1.02 8.31 -1.56
N MET A 594 -1.62 7.22 -1.12
CA MET A 594 -1.80 6.00 -1.90
C MET A 594 -2.94 6.16 -2.92
N VAL A 595 -2.71 5.78 -4.18
CA VAL A 595 -3.76 5.79 -5.21
C VAL A 595 -5.00 4.97 -4.78
N ASP A 596 -6.20 5.51 -5.02
CA ASP A 596 -7.48 4.85 -4.75
C ASP A 596 -8.41 4.96 -5.97
N VAL A 597 -8.58 3.83 -6.68
CA VAL A 597 -9.34 3.79 -7.94
C VAL A 597 -10.83 4.03 -7.71
N MET A 598 -11.38 3.53 -6.60
CA MET A 598 -12.80 3.70 -6.28
C MET A 598 -13.13 5.16 -6.02
N ARG A 599 -12.33 5.84 -5.19
CA ARG A 599 -12.53 7.25 -4.89
C ARG A 599 -12.34 8.11 -6.13
N ALA A 600 -11.35 7.81 -6.98
CA ALA A 600 -11.15 8.52 -8.25
C ALA A 600 -12.41 8.46 -9.13
N ILE A 601 -12.99 7.28 -9.36
CA ILE A 601 -14.19 7.10 -10.18
C ILE A 601 -15.41 7.78 -9.57
N GLN A 602 -15.57 7.72 -8.24
CA GLN A 602 -16.72 8.30 -7.53
C GLN A 602 -16.67 9.82 -7.35
N SER A 603 -15.49 10.42 -7.53
CA SER A 603 -15.30 11.86 -7.28
C SER A 603 -15.81 12.77 -8.39
N VAL A 604 -16.14 12.20 -9.56
CA VAL A 604 -16.51 12.93 -10.77
C VAL A 604 -17.96 12.72 -11.17
#